data_AF-A0A523UGF4-F1
#
_entry.id   AF-A0A523UGF4-F1
#
_cell.length_a   1.000
_cell.length_b   1.000
_cell.length_c   1.000
_cell.angle_alpha   90.00
_cell.angle_beta   90.00
_cell.angle_gamma   90.00
#
_symmetry.space_group_name_H-M   'P 1'
#
loop_
_entity.id
_entity.type
_entity.pdbx_description
1 polymer ?
#
loop_
_entity_poly.entity_id
_entity_poly.type
_entity_poly.pdbx_seq_one_letter_code
_entity_poly.pdbx_strand_id
1 'polypeptide(L)'
;MHPKGQNEPIFVVGRRYSNRLGEYEVLEIQVDKMRIRYDNGAEQQVSVQIQARIATNMARQASALSPYSATFQHRNDVFFFTLGFLTSRVTILEAFVPPQSVHGFSADYHNIKGSNPSQGQKGLVLHPQGSNKWGSELRTTFRATFDELTHLDFGPDINVLDDPLNPGINVRINNNSFWWKLLGFGFEMGAAQDLDNIRSHIPIKYRNQFDNGLKAGS
;
A
#
# COMPACT_ATOMS: atom_id res chain seq x y z
N MET A 1 -27.81 -16.67 -24.02
CA MET A 1 -27.70 -16.98 -22.58
C MET A 1 -26.68 -16.02 -21.96
N HIS A 2 -27.14 -14.95 -21.32
CA HIS A 2 -26.25 -14.10 -20.51
C HIS A 2 -26.14 -14.69 -19.10
N PRO A 3 -24.94 -14.94 -18.58
CA PRO A 3 -24.79 -15.43 -17.22
C PRO A 3 -25.20 -14.35 -16.21
N LYS A 4 -25.87 -14.81 -15.16
CA LYS A 4 -26.42 -14.03 -14.04
C LYS A 4 -25.36 -13.17 -13.33
N GLY A 5 -25.68 -11.89 -13.18
CA GLY A 5 -25.57 -11.15 -11.91
C GLY A 5 -24.20 -11.07 -11.25
N GLN A 6 -23.21 -10.49 -11.92
CA GLN A 6 -22.24 -9.68 -11.17
C GLN A 6 -22.84 -8.28 -11.04
N ASN A 7 -22.87 -7.72 -9.82
CA ASN A 7 -23.32 -6.35 -9.58
C ASN A 7 -22.36 -5.40 -10.32
N GLU A 8 -22.62 -5.16 -11.60
CA GLU A 8 -21.92 -4.13 -12.34
C GLU A 8 -22.24 -2.79 -11.68
N PRO A 9 -21.24 -1.94 -11.45
CA PRO A 9 -21.46 -0.64 -10.85
C PRO A 9 -22.41 0.17 -11.74
N ILE A 10 -23.49 0.66 -11.13
CA ILE A 10 -24.46 1.53 -11.79
C ILE A 10 -23.88 2.94 -11.78
N PHE A 11 -23.58 3.47 -12.97
CA PHE A 11 -23.17 4.86 -13.13
C PHE A 11 -24.39 5.79 -13.04
N VAL A 12 -24.19 6.94 -12.42
CA VAL A 12 -25.24 7.95 -12.18
C VAL A 12 -24.68 9.31 -12.59
N VAL A 13 -25.43 10.05 -13.40
CA VAL A 13 -25.07 11.41 -13.84
C VAL A 13 -24.90 12.35 -12.63
N GLY A 14 -23.86 13.18 -12.65
CA GLY A 14 -23.48 14.08 -11.56
C GLY A 14 -22.73 13.40 -10.40
N ARG A 15 -22.48 12.08 -10.46
CA ARG A 15 -21.65 11.37 -9.48
C ARG A 15 -20.21 11.24 -9.95
N ARG A 16 -19.31 11.17 -8.97
CA ARG A 16 -17.86 11.00 -9.17
C ARG A 16 -17.45 9.54 -9.01
N TYR A 17 -16.52 9.12 -9.85
CA TYR A 17 -15.91 7.80 -9.88
C TYR A 17 -14.41 7.96 -10.15
N SER A 18 -13.67 6.86 -10.15
CA SER A 18 -12.23 6.91 -10.42
C SER A 18 -11.81 5.76 -11.33
N ASN A 19 -10.86 6.03 -12.22
CA ASN A 19 -10.17 5.03 -13.01
C ASN A 19 -8.65 5.29 -13.01
N ARG A 20 -7.88 4.54 -13.80
CA ARG A 20 -6.41 4.66 -13.87
C ARG A 20 -5.92 6.03 -14.34
N LEU A 21 -6.75 6.82 -15.03
CA LEU A 21 -6.41 8.17 -15.51
C LEU A 21 -6.74 9.26 -14.48
N GLY A 22 -7.55 8.97 -13.47
CA GLY A 22 -7.90 9.92 -12.42
C GLY A 22 -9.34 9.77 -11.92
N GLU A 23 -9.75 10.72 -11.08
CA GLU A 23 -11.16 10.89 -10.73
C GLU A 23 -11.91 11.61 -11.87
N TYR A 24 -13.18 11.24 -12.06
CA TYR A 24 -14.03 11.82 -13.08
C TYR A 24 -15.49 11.91 -12.61
N GLU A 25 -16.20 12.88 -13.14
CA GLU A 25 -17.65 13.04 -13.01
C GLU A 25 -18.35 12.49 -14.26
N VAL A 26 -19.47 11.79 -14.08
CA VAL A 26 -20.33 11.38 -15.20
C VAL A 26 -21.25 12.53 -15.58
N LEU A 27 -21.07 13.10 -16.76
CA LEU A 27 -21.87 14.24 -17.25
C LEU A 27 -23.15 13.78 -17.96
N GLU A 28 -23.10 12.64 -18.64
CA GLU A 28 -24.20 12.15 -19.46
C GLU A 28 -24.07 10.64 -19.67
N ILE A 29 -25.18 9.91 -19.69
CA ILE A 29 -25.22 8.49 -20.03
C ILE A 29 -26.16 8.30 -21.21
N GLN A 30 -25.61 7.73 -22.28
CA GLN A 30 -26.31 7.20 -23.45
C GLN A 30 -26.18 5.67 -23.42
N VAL A 31 -27.10 4.96 -24.05
CA VAL A 31 -27.28 3.49 -23.96
C VAL A 31 -26.01 2.68 -23.63
N ASP A 32 -24.96 2.77 -24.45
CA ASP A 32 -23.70 2.03 -24.29
C ASP A 32 -22.48 2.92 -23.96
N LYS A 33 -22.65 4.24 -23.93
CA LYS A 33 -21.59 5.24 -23.78
C LYS A 33 -21.93 6.29 -22.74
N MET A 34 -20.94 6.73 -21.99
CA MET A 34 -21.10 7.90 -21.11
C MET A 34 -20.07 8.96 -21.44
N ARG A 35 -20.47 10.22 -21.26
CA ARG A 35 -19.57 11.37 -21.29
C ARG A 35 -19.12 11.64 -19.86
N ILE A 36 -17.80 11.69 -19.67
CA ILE A 36 -17.17 11.93 -18.38
C ILE A 36 -16.27 13.16 -18.46
N ARG A 37 -16.01 13.79 -17.31
CA ARG A 37 -15.07 14.90 -17.16
C ARG A 37 -14.11 14.63 -16.02
N TYR A 38 -12.82 14.66 -16.30
CA TYR A 38 -11.76 14.52 -15.30
C TYR A 38 -11.51 15.85 -14.58
N ASP A 39 -10.78 15.80 -13.46
CA ASP A 39 -10.46 17.00 -12.66
C ASP A 39 -9.60 18.04 -13.38
N ASN A 40 -8.87 17.63 -14.41
CA ASN A 40 -8.13 18.55 -15.28
C ASN A 40 -9.03 19.24 -16.34
N GLY A 41 -10.35 19.02 -16.29
CA GLY A 41 -11.33 19.55 -17.23
C GLY A 41 -11.44 18.78 -18.54
N ALA A 42 -10.60 17.76 -18.78
CA ALA A 42 -10.69 16.96 -19.99
C ALA A 42 -11.99 16.15 -20.02
N GLU A 43 -12.72 16.25 -21.11
CA GLU A 43 -13.92 15.45 -21.35
C GLU A 43 -13.63 14.28 -22.29
N GLN A 44 -14.30 13.16 -22.05
CA GLN A 44 -14.15 11.97 -22.88
C GLN A 44 -15.47 11.21 -22.98
N GLN A 45 -15.74 10.63 -24.16
CA GLN A 45 -16.80 9.64 -24.33
C GLN A 45 -16.20 8.24 -24.18
N VAL A 46 -16.77 7.43 -23.30
CA VAL A 46 -16.27 6.09 -22.95
C VAL A 46 -17.39 5.06 -22.93
N SER A 47 -17.07 3.79 -23.16
CA SER A 47 -18.07 2.71 -23.02
C SER A 47 -18.41 2.47 -21.55
N VAL A 48 -19.71 2.41 -21.26
CA VAL A 48 -20.24 2.09 -19.91
C VAL A 48 -19.74 0.72 -19.45
N GLN A 49 -19.78 -0.28 -20.32
CA GLN A 49 -19.33 -1.65 -20.01
C GLN A 49 -17.83 -1.72 -19.69
N ILE A 50 -17.01 -0.99 -20.45
CA ILE A 50 -15.56 -0.95 -20.19
C ILE A 50 -15.29 -0.31 -18.82
N GLN A 51 -15.95 0.81 -18.50
CA GLN A 51 -15.76 1.48 -17.22
C GLN A 51 -16.31 0.63 -16.06
N ALA A 52 -17.41 -0.08 -16.24
CA ALA A 52 -17.93 -1.01 -15.24
C ALA A 52 -16.92 -2.11 -14.92
N ARG A 53 -16.30 -2.70 -15.96
CA ARG A 53 -15.25 -3.71 -15.80
C ARG A 53 -14.00 -3.15 -15.10
N ILE A 54 -13.59 -1.92 -15.44
CA ILE A 54 -12.47 -1.24 -14.78
C ILE A 54 -12.78 -1.05 -13.29
N ALA A 55 -13.95 -0.51 -12.96
CA ALA A 55 -14.36 -0.27 -11.59
C ALA A 55 -14.45 -1.56 -10.76
N THR A 56 -15.02 -2.64 -11.31
CA THR A 56 -15.08 -3.96 -10.65
C THR A 56 -13.68 -4.51 -10.37
N ASN A 57 -12.76 -4.42 -11.35
CA ASN A 57 -11.38 -4.88 -11.15
C ASN A 57 -10.66 -4.07 -10.09
N MET A 58 -10.84 -2.75 -10.06
CA MET A 58 -10.25 -1.87 -9.05
C MET A 58 -10.79 -2.16 -7.66
N ALA A 59 -12.10 -2.39 -7.52
CA ALA A 59 -12.71 -2.76 -6.25
C ALA A 59 -12.17 -4.10 -5.72
N ARG A 60 -11.95 -5.07 -6.61
CA ARG A 60 -11.31 -6.35 -6.27
C ARG A 60 -9.87 -6.17 -5.82
N GLN A 61 -9.08 -5.36 -6.52
CA GLN A 61 -7.70 -5.04 -6.14
C GLN A 61 -7.64 -4.34 -4.77
N ALA A 62 -8.49 -3.33 -4.56
CA ALA A 62 -8.57 -2.61 -3.29
C ALA A 62 -8.93 -3.57 -2.14
N SER A 63 -9.89 -4.47 -2.35
CA SER A 63 -10.30 -5.45 -1.34
C SER A 63 -9.19 -6.47 -1.03
N ALA A 64 -8.42 -6.90 -2.03
CA ALA A 64 -7.32 -7.84 -1.84
C ALA A 64 -6.14 -7.22 -1.05
N LEU A 65 -5.93 -5.91 -1.17
CA LEU A 65 -4.85 -5.19 -0.48
C LEU A 65 -5.27 -4.66 0.89
N SER A 66 -6.57 -4.47 1.13
CA SER A 66 -7.11 -3.98 2.40
C SER A 66 -6.93 -5.02 3.51
N PRO A 67 -6.38 -4.65 4.69
CA PRO A 67 -6.27 -5.58 5.81
C PRO A 67 -7.61 -5.94 6.45
N TYR A 68 -8.64 -5.12 6.27
CA TYR A 68 -9.97 -5.36 6.83
C TYR A 68 -11.04 -5.55 5.76
N SER A 69 -12.09 -6.29 6.10
CA SER A 69 -13.28 -6.42 5.25
C SER A 69 -13.96 -5.07 5.00
N ALA A 70 -14.81 -5.00 3.97
CA ALA A 70 -15.53 -3.78 3.60
C ALA A 70 -16.41 -3.20 4.72
N THR A 71 -16.82 -4.02 5.70
CA THR A 71 -17.55 -3.59 6.90
C THR A 71 -16.75 -2.67 7.81
N PHE A 72 -15.41 -2.74 7.77
CA PHE A 72 -14.50 -1.91 8.56
C PHE A 72 -13.82 -0.85 7.69
N GLN A 73 -14.58 -0.23 6.78
CA GLN A 73 -14.06 0.75 5.82
C GLN A 73 -13.21 1.84 6.48
N HIS A 74 -13.65 2.38 7.62
CA HIS A 74 -12.91 3.41 8.34
C HIS A 74 -11.50 2.96 8.75
N ARG A 75 -11.34 1.70 9.19
CA ARG A 75 -10.01 1.17 9.54
C ARG A 75 -9.11 1.02 8.32
N ASN A 76 -9.68 0.66 7.16
CA ASN A 76 -8.92 0.68 5.91
C ASN A 76 -8.51 2.11 5.54
N ASP A 77 -9.38 3.10 5.72
CA ASP A 77 -9.04 4.51 5.49
C ASP A 77 -7.85 4.95 6.36
N VAL A 78 -7.86 4.60 7.65
CA VAL A 78 -6.75 4.88 8.58
C VAL A 78 -5.48 4.08 8.23
N PHE A 79 -5.62 2.84 7.78
CA PHE A 79 -4.49 2.03 7.32
C PHE A 79 -3.78 2.67 6.12
N PHE A 80 -4.53 3.11 5.11
CA PHE A 80 -3.93 3.77 3.95
C PHE A 80 -3.40 5.18 4.27
N PHE A 81 -4.02 5.90 5.21
CA PHE A 81 -3.42 7.08 5.83
C PHE A 81 -2.06 6.75 6.48
N THR A 82 -2.00 5.65 7.24
CA THR A 82 -0.78 5.20 7.92
C THR A 82 0.34 4.86 6.94
N LEU A 83 0.03 4.26 5.78
CA LEU A 83 1.02 4.04 4.72
C LEU A 83 1.57 5.37 4.17
N GLY A 84 0.72 6.38 4.01
CA GLY A 84 1.14 7.73 3.63
C GLY A 84 2.10 8.34 4.65
N PHE A 85 1.71 8.29 5.93
CA PHE A 85 2.53 8.76 7.05
C PHE A 85 3.88 8.04 7.10
N LEU A 86 3.89 6.71 6.95
CA LEU A 86 5.12 5.93 6.89
C LEU A 86 6.02 6.33 5.74
N THR A 87 5.47 6.68 4.58
CA THR A 87 6.28 7.05 3.40
C THR A 87 7.19 8.24 3.69
N SER A 88 6.76 9.22 4.51
CA SER A 88 7.58 10.37 4.92
C SER A 88 8.40 10.15 6.20
N ARG A 89 8.03 9.18 7.04
CA ARG A 89 8.62 8.98 8.38
C ARG A 89 9.48 7.73 8.54
N VAL A 90 9.43 6.79 7.59
CA VAL A 90 10.28 5.59 7.59
C VAL A 90 11.74 6.00 7.62
N THR A 91 12.45 5.47 8.61
CA THR A 91 13.89 5.67 8.72
C THR A 91 14.63 4.52 8.06
N ILE A 92 14.14 3.27 8.23
CA ILE A 92 14.73 2.10 7.55
C ILE A 92 13.76 0.90 7.54
N LEU A 93 13.74 0.17 6.41
CA LEU A 93 13.25 -1.21 6.32
C LEU A 93 14.45 -2.16 6.33
N GLU A 94 14.53 -3.02 7.34
CA GLU A 94 15.65 -3.94 7.54
C GLU A 94 15.22 -5.41 7.47
N ALA A 95 16.11 -6.25 6.95
CA ALA A 95 16.01 -7.69 6.90
C ALA A 95 17.27 -8.30 7.53
N PHE A 96 17.12 -8.94 8.68
CA PHE A 96 18.18 -9.72 9.33
C PHE A 96 17.99 -11.18 8.92
N VAL A 97 18.86 -11.68 8.04
CA VAL A 97 18.66 -12.96 7.36
C VAL A 97 19.78 -13.93 7.75
N PRO A 98 19.47 -15.08 8.36
CA PRO A 98 20.49 -16.09 8.65
C PRO A 98 20.91 -16.84 7.37
N PRO A 99 22.16 -17.35 7.29
CA PRO A 99 22.71 -17.91 6.06
C PRO A 99 21.81 -18.96 5.38
N GLN A 100 21.18 -19.85 6.16
CA GLN A 100 20.31 -20.89 5.64
C GLN A 100 18.99 -20.37 5.03
N SER A 101 18.59 -19.14 5.35
CA SER A 101 17.36 -18.51 4.86
C SER A 101 17.59 -17.57 3.67
N VAL A 102 18.84 -17.28 3.31
CA VAL A 102 19.18 -16.30 2.26
C VAL A 102 18.58 -16.63 0.90
N HIS A 103 18.59 -17.91 0.52
CA HIS A 103 18.02 -18.33 -0.76
C HIS A 103 16.50 -18.11 -0.80
N GLY A 104 15.78 -18.55 0.24
CA GLY A 104 14.33 -18.36 0.35
C GLY A 104 13.95 -16.88 0.39
N PHE A 105 14.64 -16.09 1.23
CA PHE A 105 14.44 -14.65 1.32
C PHE A 105 14.65 -13.95 -0.03
N SER A 106 15.73 -14.28 -0.75
CA SER A 106 16.02 -13.68 -2.06
C SER A 106 14.96 -14.03 -3.10
N ALA A 107 14.45 -15.27 -3.09
CA ALA A 107 13.39 -15.71 -3.98
C ALA A 107 12.07 -14.95 -3.71
N ASP A 108 11.67 -14.82 -2.44
CA ASP A 108 10.47 -14.06 -2.05
C ASP A 108 10.60 -12.58 -2.41
N TYR A 109 11.77 -12.00 -2.16
CA TYR A 109 12.07 -10.62 -2.54
C TYR A 109 12.00 -10.43 -4.06
N HIS A 110 12.59 -11.34 -4.84
CA HIS A 110 12.53 -11.30 -6.30
C HIS A 110 11.10 -11.42 -6.83
N ASN A 111 10.27 -12.27 -6.23
CA ASN A 111 8.87 -12.41 -6.62
C ASN A 111 8.07 -11.11 -6.44
N ILE A 112 8.43 -10.29 -5.45
CA ILE A 112 7.75 -9.02 -5.16
C ILE A 112 8.36 -7.85 -5.95
N LYS A 113 9.69 -7.76 -6.01
CA LYS A 113 10.43 -6.60 -6.54
C LYS A 113 10.92 -6.80 -7.97
N GLY A 114 10.86 -8.01 -8.51
CA GLY A 114 11.38 -8.37 -9.83
C GLY A 114 12.91 -8.44 -9.91
N SER A 115 13.61 -8.27 -8.78
CA SER A 115 15.08 -8.29 -8.69
C SER A 115 15.53 -8.92 -7.38
N ASN A 116 16.73 -9.51 -7.35
CA ASN A 116 17.31 -10.00 -6.10
C ASN A 116 17.82 -8.82 -5.26
N PRO A 117 17.88 -8.95 -3.92
CA PRO A 117 18.53 -7.95 -3.10
C PRO A 117 20.03 -7.87 -3.45
N SER A 118 20.55 -6.66 -3.58
CA SER A 118 21.96 -6.45 -3.94
C SER A 118 22.88 -6.70 -2.75
N GLN A 119 24.09 -7.23 -2.99
CA GLN A 119 25.12 -7.27 -1.95
C GLN A 119 25.47 -5.84 -1.50
N GLY A 120 25.43 -5.59 -0.19
CA GLY A 120 25.64 -4.25 0.37
C GLY A 120 24.44 -3.31 0.23
N GLN A 121 23.28 -3.79 -0.24
CA GLN A 121 22.05 -3.02 -0.17
C GLN A 121 21.75 -2.65 1.27
N LYS A 122 21.58 -1.36 1.53
CA LYS A 122 21.19 -0.86 2.85
C LYS A 122 19.89 -1.53 3.28
N GLY A 123 19.85 -2.01 4.52
CA GLY A 123 18.71 -2.74 5.07
C GLY A 123 18.86 -4.27 5.05
N LEU A 124 19.74 -4.86 4.22
CA LEU A 124 20.01 -6.31 4.32
C LEU A 124 21.21 -6.58 5.25
N VAL A 125 20.97 -7.33 6.32
CA VAL A 125 22.00 -7.77 7.27
C VAL A 125 22.04 -9.28 7.28
N LEU A 126 23.16 -9.86 6.84
CA LEU A 126 23.38 -11.29 6.94
C LEU A 126 23.96 -11.64 8.31
N HIS A 127 23.34 -12.58 9.03
CA HIS A 127 23.93 -13.08 10.25
C HIS A 127 25.22 -13.87 9.96
N PRO A 128 26.18 -13.88 10.90
CA PRO A 128 27.36 -14.72 10.77
C PRO A 128 26.97 -16.20 10.73
N GLN A 129 27.86 -17.01 10.11
CA GLN A 129 27.74 -18.46 10.12
C GLN A 129 27.66 -18.99 11.55
N GLY A 130 26.78 -19.96 11.80
CA GLY A 130 26.58 -20.54 13.14
C GLY A 130 25.68 -19.74 14.09
N SER A 131 24.98 -18.70 13.61
CA SER A 131 23.97 -18.02 14.44
C SER A 131 22.81 -18.97 14.81
N ASN A 132 22.34 -18.93 16.05
CA ASN A 132 21.18 -19.72 16.51
C ASN A 132 19.82 -19.17 16.03
N LYS A 133 19.80 -18.30 15.02
CA LYS A 133 18.58 -17.72 14.45
C LYS A 133 18.01 -18.68 13.41
N TRP A 134 16.76 -19.09 13.59
CA TRP A 134 16.13 -20.11 12.74
C TRP A 134 15.43 -19.52 11.51
N GLY A 135 15.10 -18.23 11.52
CA GLY A 135 14.45 -17.54 10.41
C GLY A 135 14.80 -16.06 10.36
N SER A 136 14.37 -15.41 9.28
CA SER A 136 14.58 -13.98 9.06
C SER A 136 13.77 -13.14 10.05
N GLU A 137 14.38 -12.07 10.53
CA GLU A 137 13.72 -11.04 11.33
C GLU A 137 13.63 -9.77 10.49
N LEU A 138 12.41 -9.34 10.17
CA LEU A 138 12.16 -8.17 9.33
C LEU A 138 11.61 -7.02 10.18
N ARG A 139 12.18 -5.84 10.00
CA ARG A 139 11.90 -4.67 10.84
C ARG A 139 11.58 -3.45 10.00
N THR A 140 10.59 -2.69 10.44
CA THR A 140 10.27 -1.37 9.92
C THR A 140 10.48 -0.37 11.05
N THR A 141 11.43 0.53 10.90
CA THR A 141 11.71 1.60 11.87
C THR A 141 11.27 2.93 11.28
N PHE A 142 10.61 3.76 12.08
CA PHE A 142 10.09 5.06 11.66
C PHE A 142 9.99 6.02 12.85
N ARG A 143 9.87 7.32 12.56
CA ARG A 143 9.66 8.34 13.59
C ARG A 143 8.17 8.56 13.84
N ALA A 144 7.78 8.55 15.11
CA ALA A 144 6.44 8.92 15.53
C ALA A 144 6.45 9.32 17.01
N THR A 145 5.66 10.32 17.35
CA THR A 145 5.30 10.65 18.73
C THR A 145 4.20 9.70 19.24
N PHE A 146 4.05 9.61 20.56
CA PHE A 146 2.98 8.79 21.16
C PHE A 146 1.57 9.22 20.72
N ASP A 147 1.34 10.53 20.57
CA ASP A 147 0.05 11.08 20.10
C ASP A 147 -0.22 10.73 18.64
N GLU A 148 0.80 10.80 17.76
CA GLU A 148 0.65 10.35 16.37
C GLU A 148 0.27 8.86 16.33
N LEU A 149 0.91 8.00 17.16
CA LEU A 149 0.62 6.56 17.18
C LEU A 149 -0.83 6.22 17.51
N THR A 150 -1.54 7.04 18.31
CA THR A 150 -2.96 6.77 18.63
C THR A 150 -3.89 6.96 17.43
N HIS A 151 -3.40 7.57 16.35
CA HIS A 151 -4.16 7.85 15.13
C HIS A 151 -3.75 6.95 13.95
N LEU A 152 -2.83 6.00 14.16
CA LEU A 152 -2.34 5.10 13.11
C LEU A 152 -2.94 3.69 13.25
N ASP A 153 -3.10 3.00 12.13
CA ASP A 153 -3.52 1.59 12.06
C ASP A 153 -2.59 0.85 11.09
N PHE A 154 -1.84 -0.12 11.61
CA PHE A 154 -0.86 -0.90 10.82
C PHE A 154 -1.42 -2.24 10.32
N GLY A 155 -2.71 -2.51 10.56
CA GLY A 155 -3.32 -3.81 10.32
C GLY A 155 -3.51 -4.62 11.62
N PRO A 156 -4.20 -5.76 11.54
CA PRO A 156 -4.41 -6.65 12.67
C PRO A 156 -3.07 -7.20 13.17
N ASP A 157 -2.98 -7.41 14.48
CA ASP A 157 -1.87 -8.09 15.15
C ASP A 157 -0.49 -7.41 14.97
N ILE A 158 -0.48 -6.11 14.70
CA ILE A 158 0.74 -5.32 14.63
C ILE A 158 0.99 -4.58 15.94
N ASN A 159 2.14 -4.88 16.54
CA ASN A 159 2.63 -4.19 17.73
C ASN A 159 3.74 -3.21 17.33
N VAL A 160 3.58 -1.96 17.76
CA VAL A 160 4.62 -0.93 17.66
C VAL A 160 5.38 -0.90 18.99
N LEU A 161 6.70 -0.93 18.93
CA LEU A 161 7.59 -0.92 20.08
C LEU A 161 8.56 0.26 19.95
N ASP A 162 9.06 0.77 21.07
CA ASP A 162 10.18 1.70 21.03
C ASP A 162 11.41 1.07 20.35
N ASP A 163 12.12 1.87 19.57
CA ASP A 163 13.43 1.51 19.07
C ASP A 163 14.47 1.66 20.20
N PRO A 164 15.12 0.58 20.66
CA PRO A 164 16.09 0.65 21.75
C PRO A 164 17.33 1.48 21.40
N LEU A 165 17.59 1.72 20.11
CA LEU A 165 18.72 2.56 19.68
C LEU A 165 18.41 4.06 19.84
N ASN A 166 17.15 4.46 19.73
CA ASN A 166 16.71 5.86 19.81
C ASN A 166 15.33 5.96 20.50
N PRO A 167 15.23 5.58 21.79
CA PRO A 167 13.94 5.51 22.48
C PRO A 167 13.29 6.89 22.56
N GLY A 168 11.97 6.95 22.38
CA GLY A 168 11.18 8.19 22.38
C GLY A 168 11.32 9.05 21.12
N ILE A 169 12.17 8.65 20.16
CA ILE A 169 12.31 9.31 18.85
C ILE A 169 11.84 8.38 17.73
N ASN A 170 12.36 7.15 17.75
CA ASN A 170 11.99 6.13 16.77
C ASN A 170 11.18 5.03 17.44
N VAL A 171 10.28 4.47 16.65
CA VAL A 171 9.57 3.24 16.96
C VAL A 171 9.83 2.21 15.86
N ARG A 172 9.56 0.96 16.17
CA ARG A 172 9.75 -0.17 15.27
C ARG A 172 8.60 -1.15 15.31
N ILE A 173 8.39 -1.79 14.17
CA ILE A 173 7.52 -2.94 14.00
C ILE A 173 8.40 -4.13 13.61
N ASN A 174 8.35 -5.20 14.41
CA ASN A 174 9.04 -6.45 14.14
C ASN A 174 8.01 -7.49 13.67
N ASN A 175 7.55 -7.36 12.42
CA ASN A 175 6.53 -8.25 11.86
C ASN A 175 6.83 -8.53 10.38
N ASN A 176 7.16 -9.79 10.07
CA ASN A 176 7.55 -10.18 8.71
C ASN A 176 6.43 -9.98 7.69
N SER A 177 5.18 -10.28 8.04
CA SER A 177 4.03 -10.14 7.13
C SER A 177 3.76 -8.68 6.78
N PHE A 178 3.89 -7.77 7.76
CA PHE A 178 3.77 -6.34 7.52
C PHE A 178 4.90 -5.82 6.62
N TRP A 179 6.15 -6.22 6.89
CA TRP A 179 7.30 -5.82 6.09
C TRP A 179 7.17 -6.22 4.62
N TRP A 180 6.81 -7.48 4.35
CA TRP A 180 6.56 -7.94 2.98
C TRP A 180 5.38 -7.23 2.32
N LYS A 181 4.33 -6.93 3.09
CA LYS A 181 3.19 -6.14 2.60
C LYS A 181 3.62 -4.73 2.17
N LEU A 182 4.52 -4.07 2.90
CA LEU A 182 5.07 -2.77 2.50
C LEU A 182 5.79 -2.85 1.15
N LEU A 183 6.62 -3.88 0.91
CA LEU A 183 7.26 -4.06 -0.39
C LEU A 183 6.23 -4.22 -1.52
N GLY A 184 5.12 -4.92 -1.26
CA GLY A 184 4.00 -5.03 -2.20
C GLY A 184 3.28 -3.71 -2.48
N PHE A 185 3.40 -2.72 -1.57
CA PHE A 185 2.97 -1.34 -1.80
C PHE A 185 4.05 -0.46 -2.43
N GLY A 186 5.16 -1.03 -2.90
CA GLY A 186 6.22 -0.29 -3.58
C GLY A 186 7.27 0.31 -2.65
N PHE A 187 7.22 0.06 -1.34
CA PHE A 187 8.33 0.43 -0.44
C PHE A 187 9.60 -0.32 -0.84
N GLU A 188 10.74 0.26 -0.49
CA GLU A 188 12.05 -0.30 -0.73
C GLU A 188 12.72 -0.71 0.58
N MET A 189 13.46 -1.82 0.54
CA MET A 189 14.36 -2.18 1.62
C MET A 189 15.47 -1.12 1.74
N GLY A 190 15.73 -0.68 2.97
CA GLY A 190 16.60 0.44 3.27
C GLY A 190 15.84 1.70 3.64
N ALA A 191 16.53 2.85 3.59
CA ALA A 191 16.01 4.15 4.04
C ALA A 191 15.40 4.99 2.90
N ALA A 192 15.88 4.80 1.66
CA ALA A 192 15.41 5.58 0.52
C ALA A 192 14.10 4.99 -0.01
N GLN A 193 13.04 5.80 0.01
CA GLN A 193 11.72 5.42 -0.49
C GLN A 193 11.39 6.22 -1.76
N ASP A 194 10.72 5.58 -2.72
CA ASP A 194 10.21 6.23 -3.92
C ASP A 194 8.71 6.51 -3.74
N LEU A 195 8.39 7.78 -3.45
CA LEU A 195 7.03 8.22 -3.17
C LEU A 195 6.08 7.95 -4.35
N ASP A 196 6.50 8.26 -5.58
CA ASP A 196 5.65 8.12 -6.75
C ASP A 196 5.38 6.64 -7.03
N ASN A 197 6.40 5.81 -6.87
CA ASN A 197 6.25 4.36 -6.95
C ASN A 197 5.27 3.84 -5.88
N ILE A 198 5.44 4.21 -4.61
CA ILE A 198 4.56 3.77 -3.52
C ILE A 198 3.12 4.19 -3.81
N ARG A 199 2.92 5.49 -4.10
CA ARG A 199 1.60 6.06 -4.39
C ARG A 199 0.92 5.37 -5.58
N SER A 200 1.68 4.94 -6.59
CA SER A 200 1.13 4.22 -7.75
C SER A 200 0.52 2.86 -7.38
N HIS A 201 1.01 2.21 -6.33
CA HIS A 201 0.51 0.93 -5.80
C HIS A 201 -0.67 1.09 -4.85
N ILE A 202 -0.95 2.32 -4.37
CA ILE A 202 -2.12 2.59 -3.53
C ILE A 202 -3.40 2.51 -4.38
N PRO A 203 -4.40 1.70 -3.96
CA PRO A 203 -5.68 1.64 -4.66
C PRO A 203 -6.30 3.04 -4.74
N ILE A 204 -6.80 3.40 -5.92
CA ILE A 204 -7.28 4.77 -6.18
C ILE A 204 -8.29 5.26 -5.14
N LYS A 205 -9.18 4.38 -4.68
CA LYS A 205 -10.15 4.65 -3.60
C LYS A 205 -9.53 5.24 -2.33
N TYR A 206 -8.28 4.90 -2.03
CA TYR A 206 -7.58 5.27 -0.80
C TYR A 206 -6.46 6.29 -1.01
N ARG A 207 -6.27 6.80 -2.23
CA ARG A 207 -5.17 7.75 -2.52
C ARG A 207 -5.30 9.05 -1.73
N ASN A 208 -6.52 9.54 -1.53
CA ASN A 208 -6.73 10.75 -0.73
C ASN A 208 -6.32 10.55 0.74
N GLN A 209 -6.62 9.39 1.32
CA GLN A 209 -6.19 9.03 2.67
C GLN A 209 -4.68 8.92 2.76
N PHE A 210 -4.05 8.23 1.80
CA PHE A 210 -2.60 8.16 1.69
C PHE A 210 -1.95 9.55 1.58
N ASP A 211 -2.45 10.41 0.69
CA ASP A 211 -1.93 11.77 0.48
C ASP A 211 -2.09 12.63 1.75
N ASN A 212 -3.17 12.46 2.51
CA ASN A 212 -3.34 13.12 3.80
C ASN A 212 -2.34 12.62 4.85
N GLY A 213 -2.07 11.31 4.88
CA GLY A 213 -1.06 10.73 5.76
C GLY A 213 0.34 11.24 5.44
N LEU A 214 0.68 11.33 4.15
CA LEU A 214 1.95 11.88 3.69
C LEU A 214 2.17 13.31 4.19
N LYS A 215 1.13 14.16 4.06
CA LYS A 215 1.16 15.54 4.57
C LYS A 215 1.31 15.60 6.08
N ALA A 216 0.66 14.70 6.82
CA ALA A 216 0.77 14.65 8.28
C ALA A 216 2.16 14.21 8.76
N GLY A 217 2.84 13.34 8.01
CA GLY A 217 4.20 12.89 8.32
C GLY A 217 5.32 13.78 7.78
N SER A 218 4.99 14.84 7.02
CA SER A 218 5.98 15.82 6.53
C SER A 218 6.34 16.80 7.62
#